data_AF-A0A5B0PMB0-F1
#
_entry.id   AF-A0A5B0PMB0-F1
#
_cell.length_a   1.000
_cell.length_b   1.000
_cell.length_c   1.000
_cell.angle_alpha   90.00
_cell.angle_beta   90.00
_cell.angle_gamma   90.00
#
_symmetry.space_group_name_H-M   'P 1'
#
loop_
_entity.id
_entity.type
_entity.pdbx_description
1 polymer ?
#
loop_
_entity_poly.entity_id
_entity_poly.type
_entity_poly.pdbx_seq_one_letter_code
_entity_poly.pdbx_strand_id
1 'polypeptide(L)'
;MDNRRTLKALQESVPKDLVQLTLSTEDVGGAERMPDVLFLLNVSQEHKLALLHGRSTKLLGYTASNEHLGIGPLEAMACRLPVLAVDSGGPKETVSDTRTGFLVPPDPEKWAQSIRNILAMDDQQRRQMGDAGRDRVLELFSTEVMAKHFERAIQDILSPVRQTDLWLEQGFFHLLAFIFLPFLTIWVGTWKFM
;
A
#
# COMPACT_ATOMS: atom_id res chain seq x y z
N MET A 1 -11.80 -14.25 -11.39
CA MET A 1 -12.57 -14.81 -10.25
C MET A 1 -14.04 -14.78 -10.65
N ASP A 2 -14.79 -15.87 -10.50
CA ASP A 2 -16.22 -15.91 -10.85
C ASP A 2 -17.03 -15.35 -9.68
N ASN A 3 -17.49 -14.09 -9.80
CA ASN A 3 -18.20 -13.39 -8.73
C ASN A 3 -19.48 -14.12 -8.29
N ARG A 4 -20.15 -14.86 -9.18
CA ARG A 4 -21.36 -15.62 -8.82
C ARG A 4 -21.02 -16.82 -7.93
N ARG A 5 -19.93 -17.54 -8.24
CA ARG A 5 -19.45 -18.64 -7.40
C ARG A 5 -18.98 -18.14 -6.03
N THR A 6 -18.24 -17.04 -6.00
CA THR A 6 -17.78 -16.44 -4.74
C THR A 6 -18.96 -16.02 -3.86
N LEU A 7 -19.95 -15.31 -4.43
CA LEU A 7 -21.15 -14.91 -3.69
C LEU A 7 -21.88 -16.12 -3.10
N LYS A 8 -22.11 -17.16 -3.91
CA LYS A 8 -22.77 -18.38 -3.45
C LYS A 8 -22.02 -19.04 -2.30
N ALA A 9 -20.70 -19.17 -2.41
CA ALA A 9 -19.87 -19.74 -1.34
C ALA A 9 -19.94 -18.92 -0.04
N LEU A 10 -19.97 -17.59 -0.14
CA LEU A 10 -20.13 -16.71 1.02
C LEU A 10 -21.51 -16.88 1.67
N GLN A 11 -22.58 -16.92 0.87
CA GLN A 11 -23.95 -17.12 1.35
C GLN A 11 -24.12 -18.48 2.05
N GLU A 12 -23.46 -19.51 1.53
CA GLU A 12 -23.43 -20.86 2.13
C GLU A 12 -22.60 -20.91 3.42
N SER A 13 -21.62 -20.01 3.59
CA SER A 13 -20.82 -19.92 4.81
C SER A 13 -21.49 -19.18 5.98
N VAL A 14 -22.59 -18.45 5.72
CA VAL A 14 -23.30 -17.74 6.78
C VAL A 14 -23.98 -18.75 7.72
N PRO A 15 -23.75 -18.66 9.05
CA PRO A 15 -24.45 -19.49 10.03
C PRO A 15 -25.98 -19.40 9.90
N LYS A 16 -26.67 -20.54 10.04
CA LYS A 16 -28.12 -20.65 9.79
C LYS A 16 -28.99 -19.85 10.77
N ASP A 17 -28.43 -19.48 11.91
CA ASP A 17 -29.06 -18.66 12.95
C ASP A 17 -29.00 -17.16 12.63
N LEU A 18 -28.17 -16.74 11.67
CA LEU A 18 -28.08 -15.35 11.22
C LEU A 18 -29.00 -15.08 10.03
N VAL A 19 -29.60 -13.90 10.01
CA VAL A 19 -30.41 -13.42 8.89
C VAL A 19 -29.49 -12.78 7.85
N GLN A 20 -29.40 -13.40 6.67
CA GLN A 20 -28.73 -12.80 5.51
C GLN A 20 -29.70 -12.22 4.49
N LEU A 21 -29.31 -11.13 3.85
CA LEU A 21 -30.04 -10.51 2.75
C LEU A 21 -29.08 -10.22 1.60
N THR A 22 -29.54 -10.39 0.36
CA THR A 22 -28.80 -9.97 -0.84
C THR A 22 -29.63 -8.94 -1.59
N LEU A 23 -29.06 -7.77 -1.87
CA LEU A 23 -29.71 -6.70 -2.61
C LEU A 23 -28.89 -6.32 -3.84
N SER A 24 -29.55 -6.11 -4.97
CA SER A 24 -28.99 -5.37 -6.09
C SER A 24 -29.37 -3.89 -6.00
N THR A 25 -28.67 -3.03 -6.72
CA THR A 25 -28.99 -1.59 -6.81
C THR A 25 -30.38 -1.28 -7.37
N GLU A 26 -31.06 -2.27 -7.96
CA GLU A 26 -32.41 -2.15 -8.53
C GLU A 26 -33.51 -2.61 -7.55
N ASP A 27 -33.14 -3.35 -6.49
CA ASP A 27 -34.07 -3.93 -5.53
C ASP A 27 -34.33 -2.97 -4.35
N VAL A 28 -35.39 -2.18 -4.46
CA VAL A 28 -35.90 -1.31 -3.38
C VAL A 28 -37.07 -2.02 -2.70
N GLY A 29 -36.82 -3.17 -2.07
CA GLY A 29 -37.82 -4.02 -1.41
C GLY A 29 -37.36 -4.47 -0.03
N GLY A 30 -38.10 -4.07 1.01
CA GLY A 30 -37.67 -4.09 2.41
C GLY A 30 -37.59 -5.49 3.02
N ALA A 31 -36.48 -5.75 3.70
CA ALA A 31 -36.40 -6.85 4.65
C ALA A 31 -37.33 -6.57 5.84
N GLU A 32 -38.08 -7.58 6.27
CA GLU A 32 -38.99 -7.51 7.43
C GLU A 32 -38.24 -7.17 8.74
N ARG A 33 -36.93 -7.44 8.76
CA ARG A 33 -36.00 -7.12 9.86
C ARG A 33 -34.63 -6.77 9.28
N MET A 34 -33.87 -5.94 10.00
CA MET A 34 -32.49 -5.61 9.65
C MET A 34 -31.63 -6.90 9.59
N PRO A 35 -30.93 -7.18 8.49
CA PRO A 35 -30.12 -8.39 8.37
C PRO A 35 -28.84 -8.30 9.20
N ASP A 36 -28.36 -9.45 9.68
CA ASP A 36 -27.05 -9.59 10.33
C ASP A 36 -25.92 -9.55 9.29
N VAL A 37 -26.18 -10.10 8.09
CA VAL A 37 -25.25 -10.10 6.96
C VAL A 37 -25.93 -9.57 5.71
N LEU A 38 -25.40 -8.49 5.14
CA LEU A 38 -25.92 -7.88 3.92
C LEU A 38 -24.92 -8.03 2.77
N PHE A 39 -25.32 -8.73 1.72
CA PHE A 39 -24.61 -8.78 0.45
C PHE A 39 -25.16 -7.74 -0.51
N LEU A 40 -24.36 -6.71 -0.81
CA LEU A 40 -24.71 -5.69 -1.80
C LEU A 40 -24.04 -6.00 -3.14
N LEU A 41 -24.84 -6.11 -4.19
CA LEU A 41 -24.37 -6.36 -5.55
C LEU A 41 -24.31 -5.06 -6.35
N ASN A 42 -23.35 -4.98 -7.28
CA ASN A 42 -23.17 -3.82 -8.17
C ASN A 42 -23.04 -2.49 -7.40
N VAL A 43 -22.30 -2.49 -6.29
CA VAL A 43 -22.09 -1.30 -5.45
C VAL A 43 -21.44 -0.19 -6.27
N SER A 44 -22.19 0.90 -6.49
CA SER A 44 -21.65 2.10 -7.16
C SER A 44 -20.66 2.84 -6.26
N GLN A 45 -19.90 3.77 -6.84
CA GLN A 45 -18.95 4.57 -6.07
C GLN A 45 -19.63 5.41 -4.99
N GLU A 46 -20.81 5.95 -5.27
CA GLU A 46 -21.60 6.74 -4.34
C GLU A 46 -22.07 5.89 -3.15
N HIS A 47 -22.56 4.67 -3.42
CA HIS A 47 -22.93 3.72 -2.36
C HIS A 47 -21.74 3.35 -1.50
N LYS A 48 -20.59 3.06 -2.12
CA LYS A 48 -19.35 2.75 -1.40
C LYS A 48 -18.94 3.92 -0.50
N LEU A 49 -18.93 5.14 -1.01
CA LEU A 49 -18.60 6.34 -0.24
C LEU A 49 -19.58 6.57 0.92
N ALA A 50 -20.88 6.37 0.68
CA ALA A 50 -21.90 6.48 1.72
C ALA A 50 -21.67 5.47 2.86
N LEU A 51 -21.28 4.23 2.52
CA LEU A 51 -20.94 3.20 3.50
C LEU A 51 -19.66 3.54 4.27
N LEU A 52 -18.60 3.99 3.57
CA LEU A 52 -17.34 4.36 4.21
C LEU A 52 -17.46 5.58 5.13
N HIS A 53 -18.33 6.54 4.81
CA HIS A 53 -18.62 7.70 5.64
C HIS A 53 -19.74 7.48 6.68
N GLY A 54 -20.39 6.32 6.65
CA GLY A 54 -21.50 6.00 7.55
C GLY A 54 -21.05 6.04 9.01
N ARG A 55 -21.73 6.82 9.87
CA ARG A 55 -21.45 6.87 11.32
C ARG A 55 -21.63 5.51 12.02
N SER A 56 -22.48 4.67 11.45
CA SER A 56 -22.71 3.29 11.89
C SER A 56 -21.56 2.35 11.50
N THR A 57 -20.77 2.69 10.48
CA THR A 57 -19.63 1.89 10.02
C THR A 57 -18.48 2.03 11.02
N LYS A 58 -17.99 0.89 11.52
CA LYS A 58 -16.97 0.86 12.58
C LYS A 58 -15.56 0.53 12.08
N LEU A 59 -15.46 -0.25 11.01
CA LEU A 59 -14.20 -0.63 10.38
C LEU A 59 -14.43 -1.13 8.95
N LEU A 60 -13.38 -1.13 8.12
CA LEU A 60 -13.32 -1.88 6.87
C LEU A 60 -12.52 -3.17 7.09
N GLY A 61 -13.08 -4.32 6.73
CA GLY A 61 -12.37 -5.59 6.64
C GLY A 61 -11.86 -5.84 5.22
N TYR A 62 -10.57 -6.12 5.05
CA TYR A 62 -9.93 -6.34 3.74
C TYR A 62 -9.16 -7.67 3.70
N THR A 63 -9.78 -8.71 3.13
CA THR A 63 -9.29 -10.10 3.16
C THR A 63 -8.52 -10.53 1.91
N ALA A 64 -8.39 -9.66 0.91
CA ALA A 64 -7.74 -10.00 -0.36
C ALA A 64 -6.24 -10.23 -0.15
N SER A 65 -5.83 -11.49 -0.27
CA SER A 65 -4.42 -11.89 -0.14
C SER A 65 -3.66 -11.65 -1.44
N ASN A 66 -2.38 -11.30 -1.35
CA ASN A 66 -1.49 -11.05 -2.50
C ASN A 66 -2.00 -9.99 -3.49
N GLU A 67 -2.80 -9.03 -3.01
CA GLU A 67 -3.11 -7.84 -3.79
C GLU A 67 -1.89 -6.90 -3.80
N HIS A 68 -1.68 -6.14 -4.86
CA HIS A 68 -0.44 -5.39 -5.06
C HIS A 68 -0.31 -4.15 -4.15
N LEU A 69 -1.35 -3.34 -3.99
CA LEU A 69 -1.28 -2.04 -3.33
C LEU A 69 -2.25 -1.87 -2.16
N GLY A 70 -3.47 -2.38 -2.26
CA GLY A 70 -4.51 -2.27 -1.24
C GLY A 70 -5.26 -0.95 -1.35
N ILE A 71 -5.84 -0.67 -2.52
CA ILE A 71 -6.63 0.56 -2.74
C ILE A 71 -7.81 0.66 -1.77
N GLY A 72 -8.48 -0.46 -1.45
CA GLY A 72 -9.60 -0.49 -0.48
C GLY A 72 -9.19 0.04 0.90
N PRO A 73 -8.11 -0.46 1.52
CA PRO A 73 -7.52 0.12 2.72
C PRO A 73 -7.25 1.62 2.63
N LEU A 74 -6.67 2.11 1.54
CA LEU A 74 -6.41 3.54 1.34
C LEU A 74 -7.70 4.37 1.29
N GLU A 75 -8.72 3.88 0.58
CA GLU A 75 -10.04 4.54 0.51
C GLU A 75 -10.70 4.64 1.89
N ALA A 76 -10.66 3.56 2.69
CA ALA A 76 -11.17 3.57 4.06
C ALA A 76 -10.39 4.53 4.97
N MET A 77 -9.06 4.49 4.92
CA MET A 77 -8.21 5.39 5.70
C MET A 77 -8.43 6.87 5.31
N ALA A 78 -8.60 7.18 4.02
CA ALA A 78 -8.94 8.53 3.56
C ALA A 78 -10.27 9.02 4.15
N CYS A 79 -11.23 8.10 4.33
CA CYS A 79 -12.51 8.33 4.99
C CYS A 79 -12.46 8.32 6.53
N ARG A 80 -11.26 8.19 7.13
CA ARG A 80 -11.02 8.07 8.58
C ARG A 80 -11.65 6.83 9.21
N LEU A 81 -11.72 5.74 8.46
CA LEU A 81 -12.25 4.47 8.94
C LEU A 81 -11.09 3.53 9.33
N PRO A 82 -11.07 2.98 10.56
CA PRO A 82 -10.12 1.93 10.93
C PRO A 82 -10.14 0.76 9.94
N VAL A 83 -8.95 0.25 9.59
CA VAL A 83 -8.80 -0.87 8.65
C VAL A 83 -8.38 -2.14 9.39
N LEU A 84 -9.04 -3.24 9.13
CA LEU A 84 -8.57 -4.58 9.47
C LEU A 84 -8.22 -5.30 8.16
N ALA A 85 -6.95 -5.57 7.92
CA ALA A 85 -6.50 -6.15 6.66
C ALA A 85 -5.65 -7.40 6.86
N VAL A 86 -5.58 -8.24 5.83
CA VAL A 86 -4.73 -9.43 5.83
C VAL A 86 -3.24 -9.04 5.87
N ASP A 87 -2.43 -9.71 6.69
CA ASP A 87 -0.97 -9.54 6.74
C ASP A 87 -0.28 -10.20 5.53
N SER A 88 -0.58 -9.70 4.33
CA SER A 88 0.05 -10.12 3.07
C SER A 88 -0.07 -9.04 2.00
N GLY A 89 0.88 -8.98 1.06
CA GLY A 89 0.81 -8.08 -0.11
C GLY A 89 0.72 -6.59 0.24
N GLY A 90 0.03 -5.84 -0.62
CA GLY A 90 -0.17 -4.39 -0.56
C GLY A 90 -0.71 -3.85 0.77
N PRO A 91 -1.63 -4.53 1.49
CA PRO A 91 -1.97 -4.14 2.86
C PRO A 91 -0.77 -3.93 3.80
N LYS A 92 0.32 -4.69 3.66
CA LYS A 92 1.53 -4.51 4.49
C LYS A 92 2.27 -3.20 4.19
N GLU A 93 2.11 -2.67 2.99
CA GLU A 93 2.69 -1.40 2.58
C GLU A 93 1.79 -0.23 3.00
N THR A 94 0.48 -0.39 2.84
CA THR A 94 -0.48 0.70 3.06
C THR A 94 -0.94 0.84 4.50
N VAL A 95 -1.20 -0.25 5.23
CA VAL A 95 -1.68 -0.21 6.62
C VAL A 95 -0.51 -0.18 7.59
N SER A 96 -0.50 0.77 8.52
CA SER A 96 0.43 0.78 9.65
C SER A 96 -0.22 0.07 10.83
N ASP A 97 0.26 -1.14 11.12
CA ASP A 97 -0.27 -1.99 12.20
C ASP A 97 -0.35 -1.24 13.54
N THR A 98 -1.46 -1.43 14.26
CA THR A 98 -1.89 -0.75 15.48
C THR A 98 -2.09 0.78 15.41
N ARG A 99 -1.57 1.46 14.37
CA ARG A 99 -1.65 2.92 14.22
C ARG A 99 -2.82 3.35 13.35
N THR A 100 -3.01 2.72 12.20
CA THR A 100 -4.08 3.05 11.23
C THR A 100 -5.11 1.93 11.08
N GLY A 101 -4.88 0.82 11.81
CA GLY A 101 -5.62 -0.42 11.64
C GLY A 101 -4.87 -1.60 12.24
N PHE A 102 -5.24 -2.81 11.84
CA PHE A 102 -4.55 -4.04 12.22
C PHE A 102 -4.24 -4.89 10.99
N LEU A 103 -3.04 -5.48 10.97
CA LEU A 103 -2.64 -6.50 10.02
C LEU A 103 -2.73 -7.87 10.68
N VAL A 104 -3.56 -8.75 10.10
CA VAL A 104 -3.89 -10.03 10.72
C VAL A 104 -3.69 -11.17 9.73
N PRO A 105 -3.04 -12.28 10.11
CA PRO A 105 -2.94 -13.46 9.23
C PRO A 105 -4.35 -13.96 8.86
N PRO A 106 -4.50 -14.76 7.78
CA PRO A 106 -5.79 -15.28 7.33
C PRO A 106 -6.32 -16.39 8.25
N ASP A 107 -6.59 -16.02 9.51
CA ASP A 107 -7.02 -16.87 10.61
C ASP A 107 -8.34 -16.30 11.18
N PRO A 108 -9.47 -17.01 11.04
CA PRO A 108 -10.77 -16.49 11.44
C PRO A 108 -10.86 -16.06 12.91
N GLU A 109 -10.19 -16.76 13.83
CA GLU A 109 -10.24 -16.45 15.26
C GLU A 109 -9.49 -15.16 15.57
N LYS A 110 -8.32 -14.96 14.95
CA LYS A 110 -7.56 -13.71 15.07
C LYS A 110 -8.30 -12.53 14.45
N TRP A 111 -9.00 -12.74 13.33
CA TRP A 111 -9.86 -11.73 12.73
C TRP A 111 -11.02 -11.36 13.64
N ALA A 112 -11.74 -12.35 14.18
CA ALA A 112 -12.82 -12.13 15.12
C ALA A 112 -12.34 -11.37 16.38
N GLN A 113 -11.18 -11.74 16.92
CA GLN A 113 -10.59 -11.02 18.05
C GLN A 113 -10.26 -9.57 17.72
N SER A 114 -9.70 -9.31 16.54
CA SER A 114 -9.34 -7.95 16.11
C SER A 114 -10.57 -7.09 15.86
N ILE A 115 -11.64 -7.65 15.29
CA ILE A 115 -12.95 -6.99 15.18
C ILE A 115 -13.47 -6.62 16.57
N ARG A 116 -13.46 -7.56 17.53
CA ARG A 116 -13.87 -7.29 18.92
C ARG A 116 -13.06 -6.16 19.55
N ASN A 117 -11.74 -6.14 19.34
CA ASN A 117 -10.88 -5.08 19.85
C ASN A 117 -11.28 -3.70 19.29
N ILE A 118 -11.53 -3.58 17.98
CA ILE A 118 -11.95 -2.31 17.36
C ILE A 118 -13.34 -1.88 17.86
N LEU A 119 -14.26 -2.84 18.02
CA LEU A 119 -15.61 -2.56 18.52
C LEU A 119 -15.62 -2.14 20.00
N ALA A 120 -14.68 -2.66 20.80
CA ALA A 120 -14.52 -2.30 22.21
C ALA A 120 -13.85 -0.94 22.43
N MET A 121 -13.20 -0.37 21.40
CA MET A 121 -12.66 1.00 21.48
C MET A 121 -13.77 2.01 21.77
N ASP A 122 -13.44 3.08 22.47
CA ASP A 122 -14.32 4.23 22.53
C ASP A 122 -14.29 5.03 21.21
N ASP A 123 -15.18 6.00 21.12
CA ASP A 123 -15.28 6.84 19.94
C ASP A 123 -14.04 7.72 19.70
N GLN A 124 -13.31 8.10 20.76
CA GLN A 124 -12.09 8.90 20.64
C GLN A 124 -10.94 8.05 20.09
N GLN A 125 -10.74 6.85 20.62
CA GLN A 125 -9.73 5.90 20.15
C GLN A 125 -9.93 5.55 18.68
N ARG A 126 -11.17 5.25 18.26
CA ARG A 126 -11.48 5.01 16.83
C ARG A 126 -11.21 6.23 15.96
N ARG A 127 -11.57 7.44 16.42
CA ARG A 127 -11.26 8.68 15.69
C ARG A 127 -9.76 8.89 15.53
N GLN A 128 -8.98 8.71 16.58
CA GLN A 128 -7.52 8.84 16.52
C GLN A 128 -6.89 7.88 15.52
N MET A 129 -7.34 6.61 15.50
CA MET A 129 -6.88 5.64 14.51
C MET A 129 -7.29 6.02 13.08
N GLY A 130 -8.52 6.51 12.90
CA GLY A 130 -9.02 7.00 11.62
C GLY A 130 -8.26 8.22 11.10
N ASP A 131 -7.99 9.20 11.97
CA ASP A 131 -7.20 10.38 11.65
C ASP A 131 -5.76 10.00 11.28
N ALA A 132 -5.12 9.12 12.04
CA ALA A 132 -3.80 8.60 11.71
C ALA A 132 -3.78 7.89 10.34
N GLY A 133 -4.86 7.18 9.99
CA GLY A 133 -5.05 6.58 8.67
C GLY A 133 -5.11 7.64 7.57
N ARG A 134 -5.92 8.67 7.74
CA ARG A 134 -6.04 9.76 6.77
C ARG A 134 -4.73 10.51 6.60
N ASP A 135 -4.05 10.83 7.69
CA ASP A 135 -2.76 11.53 7.65
C ASP A 135 -1.74 10.71 6.86
N ARG A 136 -1.67 9.39 7.11
CA ARG A 136 -0.82 8.49 6.33
C ARG A 136 -1.13 8.52 4.83
N VAL A 137 -2.42 8.53 4.45
CA VAL A 137 -2.82 8.63 3.03
C VAL A 137 -2.33 9.95 2.43
N LEU A 138 -2.55 11.08 3.12
CA LEU A 138 -2.14 12.40 2.63
C LEU A 138 -0.62 12.52 2.48
N GLU A 139 0.13 11.95 3.44
CA GLU A 139 1.60 12.00 3.50
C GLU A 139 2.29 11.11 2.46
N LEU A 140 1.73 9.93 2.17
CA LEU A 140 2.44 8.89 1.43
C LEU A 140 1.75 8.43 0.13
N PHE A 141 0.43 8.54 0.06
CA PHE A 141 -0.38 7.90 -1.00
C PHE A 141 -1.32 8.86 -1.73
N SER A 142 -1.16 10.16 -1.53
CA SER A 142 -1.92 11.19 -2.23
C SER A 142 -1.45 11.34 -3.68
N THR A 143 -2.33 11.85 -4.54
CA THR A 143 -1.99 12.12 -5.94
C THR A 143 -0.84 13.11 -6.05
N GLU A 144 -0.77 14.08 -5.13
CA GLU A 144 0.32 15.06 -5.03
C GLU A 144 1.66 14.40 -4.70
N VAL A 145 1.68 13.44 -3.76
CA VAL A 145 2.89 12.69 -3.41
C VAL A 145 3.32 11.81 -4.58
N MET A 146 2.39 11.13 -5.23
CA MET A 146 2.66 10.33 -6.42
C MET A 146 3.23 11.20 -7.56
N ALA A 147 2.65 12.37 -7.80
CA ALA A 147 3.13 13.31 -8.81
C ALA A 147 4.56 13.79 -8.52
N LYS A 148 4.88 14.12 -7.26
CA LYS A 148 6.23 14.50 -6.84
C LYS A 148 7.25 13.37 -7.02
N HIS A 149 6.89 12.14 -6.68
CA HIS A 149 7.76 10.99 -6.89
C HIS A 149 7.99 10.73 -8.38
N PHE A 150 6.94 10.85 -9.19
CA PHE A 150 7.03 10.71 -10.63
C PHE A 150 7.91 11.80 -11.28
N GLU A 151 7.71 13.06 -10.89
CA GLU A 151 8.53 14.18 -11.35
C GLU A 151 10.00 13.98 -10.97
N ARG A 152 10.28 13.59 -9.71
CA ARG A 152 11.64 13.29 -9.26
C ARG A 152 12.27 12.16 -10.08
N ALA A 153 11.54 11.07 -10.33
CA ALA A 153 12.05 9.97 -11.15
C ALA A 153 12.39 10.41 -12.58
N ILE A 154 11.59 11.30 -13.18
CA ILE A 154 11.91 11.89 -14.49
C ILE A 154 13.16 12.77 -14.40
N GLN A 155 13.25 13.63 -13.38
CA GLN A 155 14.42 14.50 -13.17
C GLN A 155 15.70 13.68 -12.98
N ASP A 156 15.63 12.56 -12.27
CA ASP A 156 16.77 11.66 -12.06
C ASP A 156 17.23 11.04 -13.39
N ILE A 157 16.30 10.62 -14.25
CA ILE A 157 16.61 10.09 -15.60
C ILE A 157 17.22 11.16 -16.51
N LEU A 158 16.73 12.41 -16.43
CA LEU A 158 17.23 13.53 -17.23
C LEU A 158 18.52 14.13 -16.67
N SER A 159 18.84 13.86 -15.40
CA SER A 159 20.05 14.37 -14.78
C SER A 159 21.26 13.82 -15.55
N PRO A 160 22.21 14.68 -15.97
CA PRO A 160 23.40 14.19 -16.65
C PRO A 160 24.08 13.21 -15.70
N VAL A 161 24.32 11.98 -16.18
CA VAL A 161 25.17 11.00 -15.49
C VAL A 161 26.44 11.76 -15.13
N ARG A 162 26.68 11.98 -13.84
CA ARG A 162 27.94 12.56 -13.38
C ARG A 162 29.05 11.61 -13.83
N GLN A 163 29.68 11.90 -14.97
CA GLN A 163 30.98 11.38 -15.32
C GLN A 163 32.00 12.05 -14.38
N THR A 164 31.95 11.75 -13.09
CA THR A 164 32.83 12.44 -12.13
C THR A 164 34.27 11.91 -12.11
N ASP A 165 34.61 10.81 -12.79
CA ASP A 165 35.98 10.25 -12.66
C ASP A 165 36.74 10.01 -13.97
N LEU A 166 36.14 10.22 -15.15
CA LEU A 166 36.83 9.90 -16.42
C LEU A 166 37.96 10.89 -16.78
N TRP A 167 37.82 12.17 -16.44
CA TRP A 167 38.85 13.19 -16.72
C TRP A 167 39.99 13.20 -15.71
N LEU A 168 39.71 12.89 -14.44
CA LEU A 168 40.74 12.79 -13.40
C LEU A 168 41.64 11.58 -13.66
N GLU A 169 41.09 10.43 -14.04
CA GLU A 169 41.88 9.25 -14.41
C GLU A 169 42.72 9.48 -15.68
N GLN A 170 42.13 9.95 -16.79
CA GLN A 170 42.88 10.18 -18.04
C GLN A 170 43.93 11.30 -17.88
N GLY A 171 43.57 12.40 -17.24
CA GLY A 171 44.51 13.50 -16.96
C GLY A 171 45.66 13.06 -16.04
N PHE A 172 45.37 12.25 -15.01
CA PHE A 172 46.37 11.68 -14.11
C PHE A 172 47.31 10.71 -14.83
N PHE A 173 46.79 9.81 -15.69
CA PHE A 173 47.63 8.90 -16.47
C PHE A 173 48.47 9.63 -17.51
N HIS A 174 47.96 10.68 -18.15
CA HIS A 174 48.76 11.52 -19.06
C HIS A 174 49.86 12.29 -18.31
N LEU A 175 49.56 12.79 -17.10
CA LEU A 175 50.53 13.48 -16.26
C LEU A 175 51.62 12.52 -15.74
N LEU A 176 51.23 11.32 -15.28
CA LEU A 176 52.16 10.24 -14.94
C LEU A 176 53.03 9.83 -16.13
N ALA A 177 52.43 9.61 -17.30
CA ALA A 177 53.18 9.26 -18.50
C ALA A 177 54.20 10.35 -18.86
N PHE A 178 53.83 11.63 -18.77
CA PHE A 178 54.74 12.74 -19.04
C PHE A 178 55.91 12.84 -18.03
N ILE A 179 55.64 12.57 -16.75
CA ILE A 179 56.67 12.58 -15.69
C ILE A 179 57.60 11.37 -15.80
N PHE A 180 57.10 10.18 -16.12
CA PHE A 180 57.86 8.93 -16.06
C PHE A 180 58.48 8.49 -17.40
N LEU A 181 57.96 8.92 -18.57
CA LEU A 181 58.58 8.61 -19.88
C LEU A 181 60.06 9.01 -19.98
N PRO A 182 60.49 10.20 -19.50
CA PRO A 182 61.90 10.62 -19.57
C PRO A 182 62.84 9.73 -18.74
N PHE A 183 62.34 9.07 -17.70
CA PHE A 183 63.15 8.17 -16.87
C PHE A 183 63.28 6.77 -17.48
N LEU A 184 62.29 6.34 -18.26
CA LEU A 184 62.35 5.05 -18.96
C LEU A 184 63.44 5.02 -20.03
N THR A 185 63.71 6.16 -20.69
CA THR A 185 64.76 6.28 -21.71
C THR A 185 66.17 6.32 -21.11
N ILE A 186 66.33 6.89 -19.92
CA ILE A 186 67.59 6.85 -19.15
C ILE A 186 67.88 5.40 -18.69
N TRP A 187 66.86 4.67 -18.26
CA TRP A 187 66.98 3.29 -17.77
C TRP A 187 67.36 2.27 -18.86
N VAL A 188 66.85 2.42 -20.09
CA VAL A 188 67.24 1.57 -21.22
C VAL A 188 68.64 1.94 -21.76
N GLY A 189 69.05 3.20 -21.65
CA GLY A 189 70.38 3.67 -22.09
C GLY A 189 71.56 3.11 -21.28
N THR A 190 71.33 2.73 -20.03
CA THR A 190 72.38 2.18 -19.14
C THR A 190 72.67 0.70 -19.35
N TRP A 191 71.90 -0.02 -20.17
CA TRP A 191 72.08 -1.46 -20.38
C TRP A 191 73.03 -1.84 -21.53
N LYS A 192 73.60 -0.85 -22.24
CA LYS A 192 74.57 -1.10 -23.33
C LYS A 192 76.04 -1.10 -22.91
N PHE A 193 76.35 -1.09 -21.61
CA PHE A 193 77.73 -0.97 -21.12
C PHE A 193 78.09 -1.91 -19.94
N MET A 194 77.53 -3.12 -19.88
CA MET A 194 78.09 -4.17 -19.02
C MET A 194 78.21 -5.50 -19.77
#